data_AF-A0A519SR09-F1
#
_entry.id   AF-A0A519SR09-F1
#
_cell.length_a   1.000
_cell.length_b   1.000
_cell.length_c   1.000
_cell.angle_alpha   90.00
_cell.angle_beta   90.00
_cell.angle_gamma   90.00
#
_symmetry.space_group_name_H-M   'P 1'
#
loop_
_entity.id
_entity.type
_entity.pdbx_description
1 polymer ?
#
loop_
_entity_poly.entity_id
_entity_poly.type
_entity_poly.pdbx_seq_one_letter_code
_entity_poly.pdbx_strand_id
1 'polypeptide(L)'
;MKYILYALLLLLPGRLLAQVGGTTAPPLDTTATAEWTLSLEANQRTFYLGREYGDHAYSLAPSLTYSHPSGFYGTVSGYYFHQSAPPHYAFTDLELGYANYITDHWTYSLSYDRVFFTPPIIATDRLIENGLEAYTAYDLGPLHAAFDY
;
A
#
# COMPACT_ATOMS: atom_id res chain seq x y z
N MET A 1 -34.05 -8.27 17.55
CA MET A 1 -33.07 -8.88 18.47
C MET A 1 -31.71 -8.75 17.83
N LYS A 2 -30.80 -8.00 18.47
CA LYS A 2 -29.44 -7.68 17.99
C LYS A 2 -28.52 -8.85 18.34
N TYR A 3 -27.82 -9.41 17.36
CA TYR A 3 -26.69 -10.31 17.61
C TYR A 3 -25.41 -9.64 17.11
N ILE A 4 -24.56 -9.33 18.08
CA ILE A 4 -23.21 -8.81 17.93
C ILE A 4 -22.32 -10.00 17.60
N LEU A 5 -21.66 -9.98 16.43
CA LEU A 5 -20.63 -10.96 16.07
C LEU A 5 -19.26 -10.44 16.48
N TYR A 6 -18.62 -11.17 17.39
CA TYR A 6 -17.21 -11.03 17.71
C TYR A 6 -16.38 -11.75 16.64
N ALA A 7 -15.51 -11.01 15.94
CA ALA A 7 -14.46 -11.60 15.11
C ALA A 7 -13.17 -11.70 15.94
N LEU A 8 -12.73 -12.93 16.19
CA LEU A 8 -11.51 -13.26 16.91
C LEU A 8 -10.37 -13.43 15.88
N LEU A 9 -9.28 -12.66 16.07
CA LEU A 9 -8.05 -12.74 15.29
C LEU A 9 -7.40 -14.15 15.37
N LEU A 10 -6.99 -14.67 14.22
CA LEU A 10 -5.97 -15.71 14.12
C LEU A 10 -4.67 -15.06 13.60
N LEU A 11 -3.73 -14.84 14.51
CA LEU A 11 -2.36 -14.40 14.23
C LEU A 11 -1.54 -15.61 13.74
N LEU A 12 -1.20 -15.63 12.45
CA LEU A 12 -0.19 -16.53 11.88
C LEU A 12 1.22 -15.94 12.13
N PRO A 13 2.20 -16.74 12.58
CA PRO A 13 3.56 -16.27 12.78
C PRO A 13 4.37 -16.47 11.50
N GLY A 14 4.79 -15.38 10.85
CA GLY A 14 5.80 -15.49 9.80
C GLY A 14 5.78 -14.36 8.79
N ARG A 15 6.87 -13.59 8.79
CA ARG A 15 7.27 -12.59 7.78
C ARG A 15 6.52 -11.25 7.84
N LEU A 16 6.79 -10.50 8.91
CA LEU A 16 6.81 -9.04 8.84
C LEU A 16 8.10 -8.61 8.11
N LEU A 17 8.08 -8.72 6.78
CA LEU A 17 8.74 -7.69 5.98
C LEU A 17 7.96 -6.41 6.24
N ALA A 18 8.62 -5.25 6.22
CA ALA A 18 7.91 -3.98 6.35
C ALA A 18 6.84 -3.93 5.25
N GLN A 19 5.59 -4.23 5.59
CA GLN A 19 4.44 -3.78 4.82
C GLN A 19 4.45 -2.27 4.99
N VAL A 20 5.22 -1.62 4.13
CA VAL A 20 4.80 -0.36 3.54
C VAL A 20 3.37 -0.65 3.08
N GLY A 21 2.39 0.00 3.71
CA GLY A 21 0.99 -0.41 3.62
C GLY A 21 0.64 -0.72 2.18
N GLY A 22 0.16 -1.94 1.92
CA GLY A 22 -0.26 -2.32 0.57
C GLY A 22 -1.18 -1.24 0.08
N THR A 23 -0.81 -0.60 -1.04
CA THR A 23 -1.61 0.43 -1.66
C THR A 23 -2.79 -0.29 -2.30
N THR A 24 -3.78 -0.61 -1.48
CA THR A 24 -5.03 -1.18 -1.97
C THR A 24 -5.55 -0.24 -3.05
N ALA A 25 -5.79 -0.78 -4.25
CA ALA A 25 -6.30 -0.02 -5.39
C ALA A 25 -7.41 0.95 -4.91
N PRO A 26 -7.42 2.21 -5.37
CA PRO A 26 -8.43 3.16 -4.95
C PRO A 26 -9.83 2.56 -5.15
N PRO A 27 -10.78 2.81 -4.24
CA PRO A 27 -12.11 2.29 -4.36
C PRO A 27 -12.71 2.65 -5.72
N LEU A 28 -13.24 1.65 -6.43
CA LEU A 28 -13.79 1.80 -7.76
C LEU A 28 -15.16 2.46 -7.73
N ASP A 29 -15.19 3.79 -7.87
CA ASP A 29 -16.41 4.55 -8.14
C ASP A 29 -16.45 4.99 -9.61
N THR A 30 -17.16 4.22 -10.44
CA THR A 30 -17.30 4.48 -11.89
C THR A 30 -18.21 5.68 -12.20
N THR A 31 -18.86 6.27 -11.18
CA THR A 31 -19.72 7.45 -11.32
C THR A 31 -19.06 8.74 -10.86
N ALA A 32 -17.88 8.65 -10.23
CA ALA A 32 -17.09 9.80 -9.79
C ALA A 32 -16.51 10.59 -10.98
N THR A 33 -15.96 11.77 -10.70
CA THR A 33 -15.06 12.48 -11.62
C THR A 33 -13.61 12.15 -11.29
N ALA A 34 -12.68 12.47 -12.19
CA ALA A 34 -11.27 12.30 -11.88
C ALA A 34 -10.86 13.14 -10.66
N GLU A 35 -10.08 12.55 -9.76
CA GLU A 35 -9.70 13.15 -8.48
C GLU A 35 -8.18 13.13 -8.29
N TRP A 36 -7.68 14.18 -7.63
CA TRP A 36 -6.35 14.21 -7.05
C TRP A 36 -6.46 14.25 -5.53
N THR A 37 -5.86 13.30 -4.85
CA THR A 37 -5.83 13.21 -3.39
C THR A 37 -4.41 13.45 -2.91
N LEU A 38 -4.21 14.49 -2.10
CA LEU A 38 -2.96 14.74 -1.39
C LEU A 38 -3.10 14.23 0.04
N SER A 39 -2.15 13.42 0.49
CA SER A 39 -2.14 12.85 1.83
C SER A 39 -0.78 12.97 2.49
N LEU A 40 -0.77 12.98 3.82
CA LEU A 40 0.43 12.92 4.64
C LEU A 40 0.17 11.99 5.81
N GLU A 41 0.86 10.86 5.82
CA GLU A 41 0.90 9.99 6.98
C GLU A 41 2.06 10.40 7.88
N ALA A 42 1.80 10.52 9.18
CA ALA A 42 2.80 10.83 10.18
C ALA A 42 2.66 9.88 11.37
N ASN A 43 3.69 9.07 11.60
CA ASN A 43 3.71 8.11 12.72
C ASN A 43 4.79 8.52 13.72
N GLN A 44 4.45 8.51 15.01
CA GLN A 44 5.38 8.85 16.10
C GLN A 44 6.04 7.63 16.75
N ARG A 45 5.68 6.42 16.31
CA ARG A 45 6.25 5.15 16.76
C ARG A 45 6.42 4.22 15.57
N THR A 46 7.60 4.24 14.98
CA THR A 46 7.90 3.44 13.80
C THR A 46 8.66 2.16 14.15
N PHE A 47 8.21 1.03 13.59
CA PHE A 47 8.95 -0.22 13.57
C PHE A 47 9.82 -0.26 12.32
N TYR A 48 11.12 -0.52 12.47
CA TYR A 48 12.03 -0.65 11.33
C TYR A 48 12.82 -1.97 11.46
N LEU A 49 12.79 -2.79 10.41
CA LEU A 49 13.43 -4.12 10.37
C LEU A 49 13.09 -5.04 11.57
N GLY A 50 11.83 -5.01 12.02
CA GLY A 50 11.36 -5.83 13.14
C GLY A 50 11.91 -5.43 14.51
N ARG A 51 12.56 -4.26 14.62
CA ARG A 51 13.01 -3.67 15.87
C ARG A 51 12.18 -2.44 16.18
N GLU A 52 11.74 -2.34 17.42
CA GLU A 52 11.24 -1.08 17.97
C GLU A 52 12.45 -0.17 18.23
N TYR A 53 12.46 1.02 17.64
CA TYR A 53 13.58 1.97 17.78
C TYR A 53 13.49 2.85 19.04
N GLY A 54 12.65 2.47 20.01
CA GLY A 54 12.44 3.21 21.25
C GLY A 54 11.71 4.54 21.03
N ASP A 55 11.63 5.33 22.11
CA ASP A 55 11.04 6.67 22.07
C ASP A 55 11.86 7.54 21.10
N HIS A 56 11.20 8.32 20.24
CA HIS A 56 11.74 9.21 19.16
C HIS A 56 11.81 8.62 17.73
N ALA A 57 11.33 7.41 17.46
CA ALA A 57 11.24 6.90 16.08
C ALA A 57 9.97 7.37 15.37
N TYR A 58 10.08 8.39 14.52
CA TYR A 58 8.98 8.88 13.69
C TYR A 58 9.21 8.67 12.19
N SER A 59 8.12 8.52 11.45
CA SER A 59 8.12 8.45 9.99
C SER A 59 7.10 9.39 9.39
N LEU A 60 7.41 9.88 8.19
CA LEU A 60 6.52 10.69 7.38
C LEU A 60 6.38 10.04 6.00
N ALA A 61 5.16 9.94 5.51
CA ALA A 61 4.88 9.46 4.16
C ALA A 61 3.88 10.39 3.45
N PRO A 62 4.36 11.46 2.78
CA PRO A 62 3.53 12.22 1.87
C PRO A 62 3.19 11.39 0.63
N SER A 63 1.97 11.51 0.14
CA SER A 63 1.54 10.88 -1.11
C SER A 63 0.63 11.79 -1.93
N LEU A 64 0.70 11.63 -3.24
CA LEU A 64 -0.21 12.22 -4.21
C LEU A 64 -0.78 11.09 -5.07
N THR A 65 -2.09 10.92 -5.01
CA THR A 65 -2.82 9.91 -5.78
C THR A 65 -3.72 10.59 -6.79
N TYR A 66 -3.77 10.02 -7.99
CA TYR A 66 -4.73 10.34 -9.02
C TYR A 66 -5.63 9.14 -9.27
N SER A 67 -6.93 9.37 -9.34
CA SER A 67 -7.91 8.36 -9.74
C SER A 67 -8.77 8.90 -10.89
N HIS A 68 -9.08 8.04 -11.86
CA HIS A 68 -9.95 8.36 -12.98
C HIS A 68 -11.14 7.39 -13.02
N PRO A 69 -12.36 7.84 -13.40
CA PRO A 69 -13.56 6.99 -13.40
C PRO A 69 -13.49 5.82 -14.38
N SER A 70 -12.55 5.86 -15.33
CA SER A 70 -12.28 4.73 -16.23
C SER A 70 -11.64 3.54 -15.52
N GLY A 71 -11.19 3.70 -14.27
CA GLY A 71 -10.44 2.70 -13.52
C GLY A 71 -8.92 2.89 -13.50
N PHE A 72 -8.39 3.84 -14.27
CA PHE A 72 -6.97 4.17 -14.23
C PHE A 72 -6.64 4.97 -12.98
N TYR A 73 -5.51 4.66 -12.35
CA TYR A 73 -5.02 5.40 -11.21
C TYR A 73 -3.49 5.40 -11.18
N GLY A 74 -2.95 6.31 -10.38
CA GLY A 74 -1.52 6.36 -10.09
C GLY A 74 -1.24 7.05 -8.78
N THR A 75 -0.20 6.60 -8.09
CA THR A 75 0.22 7.15 -6.81
C THR A 75 1.71 7.40 -6.82
N VAL A 76 2.13 8.54 -6.28
CA VAL A 76 3.53 8.77 -5.91
C VAL A 76 3.61 9.03 -4.41
N SER A 77 4.47 8.29 -3.73
CA SER A 77 4.64 8.35 -2.28
C SER A 77 6.11 8.52 -1.93
N GLY A 78 6.42 9.34 -0.95
CA GLY A 78 7.77 9.46 -0.39
C GLY A 78 7.82 8.87 1.00
N TYR A 79 8.94 8.27 1.39
CA TYR A 79 9.09 7.68 2.71
C TYR A 79 10.30 8.23 3.45
N TYR A 80 10.04 8.84 4.60
CA TYR A 80 11.05 9.38 5.51
C TYR A 80 11.01 8.63 6.84
N PHE A 81 12.19 8.25 7.33
CA PHE A 81 12.36 7.56 8.60
C PHE A 81 13.46 8.24 9.41
N HIS A 82 13.11 8.88 10.51
CA HIS A 82 14.07 9.61 11.35
C HIS A 82 15.21 8.73 11.86
N GLN A 83 14.92 7.48 12.16
CA GLN A 83 15.85 6.49 12.69
C GLN A 83 16.80 5.88 11.65
N SER A 84 16.58 6.13 10.35
CA SER A 84 17.46 5.64 9.30
C SER A 84 18.77 6.45 9.24
N ALA A 85 19.85 5.89 8.69
CA ALA A 85 21.09 6.65 8.51
C ALA A 85 20.86 7.81 7.53
N PRO A 86 21.52 8.98 7.72
CA PRO A 86 21.44 10.05 6.74
C PRO A 86 21.85 9.56 5.33
N PRO A 87 21.09 9.93 4.28
CA PRO A 87 19.87 10.74 4.32
C PRO A 87 18.66 9.97 4.85
N HIS A 88 17.93 10.57 5.80
CA HIS A 88 16.77 9.96 6.46
C HIS A 88 15.56 9.68 5.54
N TYR A 89 15.62 10.18 4.29
CA TYR A 89 14.67 9.86 3.25
C TYR A 89 15.05 8.51 2.63
N ALA A 90 14.19 7.51 2.73
CA ALA A 90 14.51 6.15 2.36
C ALA A 90 14.25 5.85 0.89
N PHE A 91 13.07 6.20 0.37
CA PHE A 91 12.72 5.94 -1.03
C PHE A 91 11.50 6.75 -1.47
N THR A 92 11.35 6.86 -2.78
CA THR A 92 10.09 7.25 -3.45
C THR A 92 9.49 6.01 -4.08
N ASP A 93 8.20 5.81 -3.93
CA ASP A 93 7.43 4.78 -4.62
C ASP A 93 6.51 5.42 -5.66
N LEU A 94 6.46 4.82 -6.84
CA LEU A 94 5.59 5.21 -7.93
C LEU A 94 4.77 4.00 -8.37
N GLU A 95 3.47 4.10 -8.22
CA GLU A 95 2.52 3.08 -8.65
C GLU A 95 1.66 3.60 -9.79
N LEU A 96 1.44 2.75 -10.80
CA LEU A 96 0.45 2.96 -11.84
C LEU A 96 -0.39 1.70 -11.98
N GLY A 97 -1.71 1.88 -12.05
CA GLY A 97 -2.61 0.75 -12.08
C GLY A 97 -3.91 1.00 -12.83
N TYR A 98 -4.59 -0.11 -13.06
CA TYR A 98 -5.93 -0.14 -13.61
C TYR A 98 -6.78 -1.10 -12.79
N ALA A 99 -7.93 -0.64 -12.34
CA ALA A 99 -8.90 -1.45 -11.63
C ALA A 99 -10.27 -1.29 -12.28
N ASN A 100 -11.03 -2.37 -12.43
CA ASN A 100 -12.41 -2.29 -12.91
C ASN A 100 -13.21 -3.54 -12.54
N TYR A 101 -14.45 -3.58 -13.03
CA TYR A 101 -15.37 -4.69 -12.94
C TYR A 101 -15.33 -5.49 -14.25
N ILE A 102 -15.23 -6.82 -14.14
CA ILE A 102 -15.58 -7.73 -15.24
C ILE A 102 -17.11 -7.87 -15.30
N THR A 103 -17.75 -7.91 -14.13
CA THR A 103 -19.21 -7.92 -13.93
C THR A 103 -19.54 -7.18 -12.63
N ASP A 104 -20.82 -6.92 -12.36
CA ASP A 104 -21.27 -6.26 -11.11
C ASP A 104 -20.85 -6.98 -9.82
N HIS A 105 -20.42 -8.24 -9.90
CA HIS A 105 -19.94 -9.04 -8.78
C HIS A 105 -18.47 -9.46 -8.90
N TRP A 106 -17.76 -9.01 -9.94
CA TRP A 106 -16.39 -9.43 -10.20
C TRP A 106 -15.49 -8.23 -10.44
N THR A 107 -14.61 -7.95 -9.49
CA THR A 107 -13.60 -6.90 -9.57
C THR A 107 -12.23 -7.46 -9.94
N TYR A 108 -11.41 -6.63 -10.56
CA TYR A 108 -10.00 -6.91 -10.77
C TYR A 108 -9.19 -5.62 -10.72
N SER A 109 -7.92 -5.76 -10.39
CA SER A 109 -6.92 -4.72 -10.59
C SER A 109 -5.58 -5.31 -10.98
N LEU A 110 -4.83 -4.53 -11.73
CA LEU A 110 -3.45 -4.78 -12.09
C LEU A 110 -2.67 -3.48 -11.88
N SER A 111 -1.59 -3.54 -11.12
CA SER A 111 -0.71 -2.40 -10.90
C SER A 111 0.75 -2.79 -11.00
N TYR A 112 1.56 -1.78 -11.22
CA TYR A 112 3.00 -1.87 -11.28
C TYR A 112 3.58 -0.77 -10.40
N ASP A 113 4.47 -1.17 -9.50
CA ASP A 113 5.26 -0.27 -8.67
C ASP A 113 6.70 -0.14 -9.21
N ARG A 114 7.26 1.05 -9.01
CA ARG A 114 8.68 1.34 -9.18
C ARG A 114 9.18 2.09 -7.97
N VAL A 115 10.02 1.42 -7.19
CA VAL A 115 10.65 2.00 -6.01
C VAL A 115 12.02 2.58 -6.37
N PHE A 116 12.20 3.86 -6.05
CA PHE A 116 13.44 4.60 -6.17
C PHE A 116 14.05 4.77 -4.79
N PHE A 117 14.94 3.85 -4.42
CA PHE A 117 15.65 3.93 -3.15
C PHE A 117 16.67 5.04 -3.16
N THR A 118 16.79 5.71 -2.02
CA THR A 118 17.93 6.57 -1.76
C THR A 118 19.17 5.69 -1.65
N PRO A 119 20.25 5.98 -2.39
CA PRO A 119 21.39 5.09 -2.49
C PRO A 119 21.99 4.73 -1.10
N PRO A 120 22.23 3.44 -0.82
CA PRO A 120 22.95 3.04 0.37
C PRO A 120 24.42 3.47 0.27
N ILE A 121 25.07 3.62 1.43
CA ILE A 121 26.51 3.92 1.52
C ILE A 121 27.38 2.76 0.96
N ILE A 122 26.80 1.55 0.80
CA ILE A 122 27.49 0.35 0.33
C ILE A 122 26.73 -0.25 -0.88
N ALA A 123 27.44 -0.48 -1.98
CA ALA A 123 26.87 -0.83 -3.29
C ALA A 123 26.34 -2.27 -3.45
N THR A 124 26.21 -3.05 -2.37
CA THR A 124 25.91 -4.50 -2.45
C THR A 124 24.47 -4.88 -2.09
N ASP A 125 23.63 -3.93 -1.72
CA ASP A 125 22.24 -4.23 -1.37
C ASP A 125 21.43 -4.65 -2.60
N ARG A 126 20.77 -5.80 -2.51
CA ARG A 126 19.80 -6.26 -3.51
C ARG A 126 18.44 -5.69 -3.16
N LEU A 127 18.06 -4.63 -3.85
CA LEU A 127 16.80 -3.96 -3.67
C LEU A 127 15.78 -4.50 -4.68
N ILE A 128 14.56 -4.77 -4.21
CA ILE A 128 13.43 -5.05 -5.10
C ILE A 128 12.85 -3.69 -5.46
N GLU A 129 13.07 -3.29 -6.70
CA GLU A 129 12.69 -1.96 -7.17
C GLU A 129 11.42 -1.99 -8.02
N ASN A 130 10.93 -3.18 -8.37
CA ASN A 130 9.73 -3.31 -9.18
C ASN A 130 8.91 -4.48 -8.64
N GLY A 131 7.62 -4.25 -8.58
CA GLY A 131 6.60 -5.27 -8.35
C GLY A 131 5.49 -5.13 -9.38
N LEU A 132 4.73 -6.21 -9.47
CA LEU A 132 3.55 -6.32 -10.28
C LEU A 132 2.52 -6.95 -9.36
N GLU A 133 1.42 -6.25 -9.15
CA GLU A 133 0.36 -6.72 -8.29
C GLU A 133 -0.88 -7.01 -9.13
N ALA A 134 -1.45 -8.19 -8.92
CA ALA A 134 -2.67 -8.60 -9.57
C ALA A 134 -3.68 -9.05 -8.53
N TYR A 135 -4.81 -8.35 -8.48
CA TYR A 135 -5.90 -8.64 -7.57
C TYR A 135 -7.17 -8.95 -8.35
N THR A 136 -7.95 -9.88 -7.84
CA THR A 136 -9.31 -10.10 -8.32
C THR A 136 -10.20 -10.65 -7.24
N ALA A 137 -11.45 -10.20 -7.23
CA ALA A 137 -12.41 -10.59 -6.23
C ALA A 137 -13.78 -10.86 -6.84
N TYR A 138 -14.48 -11.86 -6.29
CA TYR A 138 -15.82 -12.22 -6.68
C TYR A 138 -16.76 -12.24 -5.46
N ASP A 139 -17.85 -11.49 -5.57
CA ASP A 139 -18.88 -11.38 -4.54
C ASP A 139 -19.97 -12.44 -4.73
N LEU A 140 -20.15 -13.27 -3.71
CA LEU A 140 -21.13 -14.36 -3.67
C LEU A 140 -22.31 -14.05 -2.73
N GLY A 141 -22.58 -12.75 -2.47
CA GLY A 141 -23.57 -12.30 -1.50
C GLY A 141 -22.98 -12.18 -0.10
N PRO A 142 -23.26 -13.10 0.85
CA PRO A 142 -22.66 -13.05 2.20
C PRO A 142 -21.20 -13.51 2.25
N LEU A 143 -20.65 -14.00 1.12
CA LEU A 143 -19.28 -14.49 1.01
C LEU A 143 -18.53 -13.69 -0.04
N HIS A 144 -17.22 -13.53 0.19
CA HIS A 144 -16.31 -12.84 -0.71
C HIS A 144 -15.10 -13.75 -0.97
N ALA A 145 -14.77 -13.98 -2.24
CA ALA A 145 -13.59 -14.73 -2.63
C ALA A 145 -12.62 -13.79 -3.33
N ALA A 146 -11.41 -13.66 -2.81
CA ALA A 146 -10.38 -12.80 -3.37
C ALA A 146 -9.10 -13.59 -3.64
N PHE A 147 -8.40 -13.18 -4.69
CA PHE A 147 -7.05 -13.59 -5.02
C PHE A 147 -6.19 -12.33 -5.13
N ASP A 148 -5.01 -12.38 -4.52
CA ASP A 148 -4.06 -11.28 -4.40
C ASP A 148 -2.65 -11.86 -4.59
N TYR A 149 -1.88 -11.29 -5.51
CA TYR A 149 -0.54 -11.76 -5.90
C TYR A 149 0.41 -10.60 -6.17
#